data_AF-A0A1G1J7S9-F1
#
_entry.id   AF-A0A1G1J7S9-F1
#
_cell.length_a   1.000
_cell.length_b   1.000
_cell.length_c   1.000
_cell.angle_alpha   90.00
_cell.angle_beta   90.00
_cell.angle_gamma   90.00
#
_symmetry.space_group_name_H-M   'P 1'
#
loop_
_entity.id
_entity.type
_entity.pdbx_description
1 polymer ?
#
loop_
_entity_poly.entity_id
_entity_poly.type
_entity_poly.pdbx_seq_one_letter_code
_entity_poly.pdbx_strand_id
1 'polypeptide(L)'
;MLKLFRKYIKLIIWLIVISFVAWGAGTLSVSQNQTTSYAGAVGGEKILNKDFLMTLRFYELLTRNRELTLDIGELRGLVWQTLVLHREAKRQNLSVTDDEVRAEIERIFSLNGTFNQHLYDTWMKTNFQSKPREFEEALRKHLASQKLRNQYLEGVPDEARNEVWFKKIAELINNAHVEDYSTAPADTQSS
;
A
#
# COMPACT_ATOMS: atom_id res chain seq x y z
N MET A 1 56.82 8.43 22.45
CA MET A 1 55.78 7.47 22.90
C MET A 1 54.36 7.75 22.31
N LEU A 2 54.23 8.15 21.03
CA LEU A 2 52.92 8.39 20.36
C LEU A 2 52.71 7.53 19.09
N LYS A 3 53.65 6.64 18.77
CA LYS A 3 53.54 5.72 17.62
C LYS A 3 52.95 4.36 18.02
N LEU A 4 53.19 3.92 19.26
CA LEU A 4 52.57 2.70 19.82
C LEU A 4 51.07 2.89 20.03
N PHE A 5 50.64 4.04 20.58
CA PHE A 5 49.21 4.37 20.76
C PHE A 5 48.42 4.35 19.45
N ARG A 6 48.97 4.89 18.35
CA ARG A 6 48.34 4.83 17.02
C ARG A 6 48.24 3.43 16.43
N LYS A 7 49.17 2.52 16.79
CA LYS A 7 49.14 1.12 16.35
C LYS A 7 48.01 0.34 17.03
N TYR A 8 47.81 0.56 18.34
CA TYR A 8 46.73 -0.09 19.09
C TYR A 8 45.36 0.55 18.87
N ILE A 9 45.29 1.87 18.59
CA ILE A 9 44.04 2.54 18.22
C ILE A 9 43.42 1.91 16.96
N LYS A 10 44.21 1.64 15.91
CA LYS A 10 43.70 0.99 14.69
C LYS A 10 43.15 -0.42 14.99
N LEU A 11 43.81 -1.15 15.88
CA LEU A 11 43.40 -2.50 16.28
C LEU A 11 42.11 -2.48 17.13
N ILE A 12 41.96 -1.51 18.04
CA ILE A 12 40.75 -1.31 18.84
C ILE A 12 39.57 -0.87 17.97
N ILE A 13 39.79 0.06 17.02
CA ILE A 13 38.75 0.47 16.07
C ILE A 13 38.28 -0.72 15.23
N TRP A 14 39.21 -1.55 14.75
CA TRP A 14 38.85 -2.73 13.96
C TRP A 14 38.05 -3.77 14.77
N LEU A 15 38.39 -3.95 16.06
CA LEU A 15 37.61 -4.77 16.99
C LEU A 15 36.19 -4.24 17.22
N ILE A 16 36.02 -2.91 17.36
CA ILE A 16 34.70 -2.27 17.51
C ILE A 16 33.87 -2.40 16.22
N VAL A 17 34.49 -2.21 15.05
CA VAL A 17 33.79 -2.37 13.77
C VAL A 17 33.31 -3.82 13.60
N ILE A 18 34.13 -4.81 13.96
CA ILE A 18 33.71 -6.22 13.90
C ILE A 18 32.63 -6.55 14.91
N SER A 19 32.67 -5.98 16.13
CA SER A 19 31.57 -6.19 17.07
C SER A 19 30.26 -5.55 16.56
N PHE A 20 30.33 -4.39 15.90
CA PHE A 20 29.18 -3.76 15.24
C PHE A 20 28.72 -4.52 13.99
N VAL A 21 29.59 -5.21 13.25
CA VAL A 21 29.18 -6.05 12.11
C VAL A 21 28.62 -7.39 12.59
N ALA A 22 29.21 -8.01 13.62
CA ALA A 22 28.75 -9.25 14.21
C ALA A 22 27.41 -9.08 14.96
N TRP A 23 27.20 -7.93 15.62
CA TRP A 23 25.94 -7.63 16.30
C TRP A 23 24.94 -6.89 15.39
N GLY A 24 25.42 -6.03 14.49
CA GLY A 24 24.60 -5.25 13.55
C GLY A 24 24.07 -6.05 12.35
N ALA A 25 24.67 -7.20 12.03
CA ALA A 25 24.04 -8.19 11.15
C ALA A 25 22.95 -9.01 11.87
N GLY A 26 22.95 -9.03 13.21
CA GLY A 26 21.97 -9.74 14.04
C GLY A 26 20.77 -8.90 14.50
N THR A 27 20.80 -7.58 14.30
CA THR A 27 19.71 -6.66 14.72
C THR A 27 18.66 -6.38 13.64
N LEU A 28 18.73 -7.04 12.47
CA LEU A 28 17.59 -7.05 11.52
C LEU A 28 16.41 -7.92 12.01
N SER A 29 16.53 -8.55 13.19
CA SER A 29 15.47 -9.39 13.76
C SER A 29 15.09 -8.98 15.20
N VAL A 30 15.09 -7.68 15.51
CA VAL A 30 14.47 -7.17 16.75
C VAL A 30 13.44 -6.11 16.42
N SER A 31 12.18 -6.53 16.36
CA SER A 31 10.96 -5.80 16.70
C SER A 31 9.82 -6.54 16.01
N GLN A 32 8.75 -7.01 16.62
CA GLN A 32 8.18 -6.86 17.95
C GLN A 32 7.00 -7.83 17.96
N ASN A 33 6.62 -8.30 19.14
CA ASN A 33 5.49 -9.18 19.38
C ASN A 33 4.13 -8.48 19.10
N GLN A 34 3.97 -7.88 17.93
CA GLN A 34 2.67 -7.64 17.32
C GLN A 34 2.39 -8.90 16.52
N THR A 35 1.38 -9.65 16.92
CA THR A 35 0.80 -10.72 16.11
C THR A 35 0.56 -10.15 14.72
N THR A 36 1.44 -10.47 13.78
CA THR A 36 1.35 -9.95 12.41
C THR A 36 0.16 -10.65 11.79
N SER A 37 -1.01 -10.02 11.92
CA SER A 37 -2.26 -10.54 11.38
C SER A 37 -2.31 -10.22 9.89
N TYR A 38 -2.70 -11.21 9.11
CA TYR A 38 -2.84 -11.13 7.67
C TYR A 38 -4.33 -11.14 7.32
N ALA A 39 -4.72 -10.27 6.39
CA ALA A 39 -6.08 -10.27 5.85
C ALA A 39 -6.30 -11.36 4.80
N GLY A 40 -5.23 -11.91 4.25
CA GLY A 40 -5.30 -12.86 3.16
C GLY A 40 -3.98 -12.99 2.41
N ALA A 41 -4.03 -13.55 1.21
CA ALA A 41 -2.90 -13.65 0.31
C ALA A 41 -3.33 -13.39 -1.14
N VAL A 42 -2.41 -12.85 -1.93
CA VAL A 42 -2.54 -12.67 -3.38
C VAL A 42 -1.33 -13.33 -4.03
N GLY A 43 -1.55 -14.37 -4.83
CA GLY A 43 -0.49 -15.10 -5.53
C GLY A 43 0.60 -15.62 -4.58
N GLY A 44 0.18 -16.14 -3.42
CA GLY A 44 1.06 -16.65 -2.36
C GLY A 44 1.79 -15.60 -1.51
N GLU A 45 1.64 -14.31 -1.80
CA GLU A 45 2.19 -13.23 -0.94
C GLU A 45 1.14 -12.79 0.06
N LYS A 46 1.49 -12.81 1.33
CA LYS A 46 0.56 -12.45 2.40
C LYS A 46 0.31 -10.94 2.41
N ILE A 47 -0.95 -10.55 2.56
CA ILE A 47 -1.37 -9.16 2.72
C ILE A 47 -1.55 -8.87 4.21
N LEU A 48 -0.80 -7.89 4.71
CA LEU A 48 -0.94 -7.42 6.08
C LEU A 48 -2.36 -6.88 6.33
N ASN A 49 -2.94 -7.23 7.48
CA ASN A 49 -4.28 -6.76 7.82
C ASN A 49 -4.35 -5.22 7.88
N LYS A 50 -3.26 -4.58 8.32
CA LYS A 50 -3.13 -3.12 8.28
C LYS A 50 -3.31 -2.55 6.87
N ASP A 51 -2.69 -3.14 5.86
CA ASP A 51 -2.76 -2.65 4.49
C ASP A 51 -4.16 -2.84 3.89
N PHE A 52 -4.80 -3.96 4.21
CA PHE A 52 -6.18 -4.23 3.82
C PHE A 52 -7.13 -3.20 4.44
N LEU A 53 -7.10 -3.01 5.76
CA LEU A 53 -7.99 -2.08 6.47
C LEU A 53 -7.77 -0.62 6.04
N MET A 54 -6.52 -0.24 5.77
CA MET A 54 -6.18 1.08 5.23
C MET A 54 -6.81 1.32 3.86
N THR A 55 -6.74 0.32 2.98
CA THR A 55 -7.34 0.37 1.63
C THR A 55 -8.86 0.36 1.71
N LEU A 56 -9.44 -0.44 2.62
CA LEU A 56 -10.87 -0.49 2.88
C LEU A 56 -11.40 0.88 3.32
N ARG A 57 -10.76 1.49 4.32
CA ARG A 57 -11.11 2.83 4.80
C ARG A 57 -11.03 3.87 3.70
N PHE A 58 -10.04 3.80 2.81
CA PHE A 58 -9.96 4.69 1.66
C PHE A 58 -11.20 4.57 0.75
N TYR A 59 -11.63 3.35 0.43
CA TYR A 59 -12.82 3.14 -0.42
C TYR A 59 -14.13 3.50 0.28
N GLU A 60 -14.28 3.22 1.57
CA GLU A 60 -15.44 3.66 2.36
C GLU A 60 -15.65 5.19 2.27
N LEU A 61 -14.57 5.96 2.29
CA LEU A 61 -14.62 7.41 2.19
C LEU A 61 -14.88 7.88 0.76
N LEU A 62 -14.24 7.24 -0.22
CA LEU A 62 -14.39 7.58 -1.62
C LEU A 62 -15.82 7.33 -2.12
N THR A 63 -16.46 6.24 -1.71
CA THR A 63 -17.83 5.89 -2.12
C THR A 63 -18.86 6.73 -1.40
N ARG A 64 -18.68 6.99 -0.10
CA ARG A 64 -19.53 7.89 0.68
C ARG A 64 -19.56 9.30 0.09
N ASN A 65 -18.41 9.82 -0.36
CA ASN A 65 -18.33 11.13 -1.01
C ASN A 65 -19.04 11.18 -2.38
N ARG A 66 -19.34 10.03 -2.99
CA ARG A 66 -20.02 9.92 -4.29
C ARG A 66 -21.48 9.52 -4.19
N GLU A 67 -22.06 9.50 -2.99
CA GLU A 67 -23.42 9.00 -2.71
C GLU A 67 -23.65 7.56 -3.19
N LEU A 68 -22.58 6.77 -3.34
CA LEU A 68 -22.65 5.37 -3.68
C LEU A 68 -22.74 4.55 -2.41
N THR A 69 -23.90 3.93 -2.18
CA THR A 69 -24.10 2.98 -1.08
C THR A 69 -23.66 1.60 -1.51
N LEU A 70 -22.40 1.26 -1.24
CA LEU A 70 -21.90 -0.10 -1.38
C LEU A 70 -22.02 -0.85 -0.06
N ASP A 71 -22.38 -2.12 -0.12
CA ASP A 71 -22.31 -2.97 1.06
C ASP A 71 -20.85 -3.33 1.41
N ILE A 72 -20.66 -3.91 2.60
CA ILE A 72 -19.31 -4.25 3.08
C ILE A 72 -18.63 -5.33 2.23
N GLY A 73 -19.39 -6.23 1.61
CA GLY A 73 -18.87 -7.25 0.70
C GLY A 73 -18.36 -6.65 -0.61
N GLU A 74 -19.12 -5.71 -1.19
CA GLU A 74 -18.73 -4.97 -2.39
C GLU A 74 -17.47 -4.12 -2.14
N LEU A 75 -17.41 -3.43 -1.00
CA LEU A 75 -16.21 -2.68 -0.59
C LEU A 75 -14.99 -3.58 -0.44
N ARG A 76 -15.13 -4.74 0.20
CA ARG A 76 -14.04 -5.73 0.30
C ARG A 76 -13.62 -6.26 -1.07
N GLY A 77 -14.58 -6.49 -1.97
CA GLY A 77 -14.30 -6.83 -3.36
C GLY A 77 -13.44 -5.77 -4.07
N LEU A 78 -13.76 -4.49 -3.91
CA LEU A 78 -12.96 -3.39 -4.45
C LEU A 78 -11.55 -3.34 -3.85
N VAL A 79 -11.41 -3.64 -2.55
CA VAL A 79 -10.10 -3.72 -1.90
C VAL A 79 -9.26 -4.83 -2.51
N TRP A 80 -9.80 -6.05 -2.59
CA TRP A 80 -9.07 -7.18 -3.18
C TRP A 80 -8.71 -6.94 -4.65
N GLN A 81 -9.66 -6.40 -5.43
CA GLN A 81 -9.41 -5.99 -6.81
C GLN A 81 -8.25 -5.01 -6.91
N THR A 82 -8.22 -3.99 -6.05
CA THR A 82 -7.14 -2.98 -6.01
C THR A 82 -5.81 -3.59 -5.62
N LEU A 83 -5.78 -4.52 -4.66
CA LEU A 83 -4.55 -5.19 -4.23
C LEU A 83 -3.97 -6.07 -5.34
N VAL A 84 -4.83 -6.81 -6.05
CA VAL A 84 -4.44 -7.59 -7.25
C VAL A 84 -3.88 -6.67 -8.33
N LEU A 85 -4.59 -5.59 -8.66
CA LEU A 85 -4.16 -4.64 -9.68
C LEU A 85 -2.86 -3.91 -9.31
N HIS A 86 -2.69 -3.53 -8.05
CA HIS A 86 -1.46 -2.92 -7.58
C HIS A 86 -0.27 -3.87 -7.69
N ARG A 87 -0.45 -5.14 -7.36
CA ARG A 87 0.59 -6.16 -7.54
C ARG A 87 0.94 -6.34 -9.02
N GLU A 88 -0.07 -6.40 -9.87
CA GLU A 88 0.14 -6.53 -11.32
C GLU A 88 0.84 -5.29 -11.90
N ALA A 89 0.49 -4.08 -11.44
CA ALA A 89 1.16 -2.84 -11.80
C ALA A 89 2.64 -2.88 -11.40
N LYS A 90 2.95 -3.33 -10.17
CA LYS A 90 4.33 -3.54 -9.72
C LYS A 90 5.09 -4.53 -10.61
N ARG A 91 4.45 -5.65 -10.99
CA ARG A 91 5.04 -6.66 -11.88
C ARG A 91 5.40 -6.08 -13.26
N GLN A 92 4.61 -5.12 -13.74
CA GLN A 92 4.83 -4.41 -15.00
C GLN A 92 5.73 -3.16 -14.85
N ASN A 93 6.32 -2.93 -13.67
CA ASN A 93 7.11 -1.73 -13.37
C ASN A 93 6.33 -0.41 -13.53
N LEU A 94 5.01 -0.45 -13.36
CA LEU A 94 4.16 0.74 -13.28
C LEU A 94 4.22 1.29 -11.85
N SER A 95 5.19 2.17 -11.61
CA SER A 95 5.31 2.89 -10.36
C SER A 95 4.47 4.17 -10.37
N VAL A 96 4.05 4.59 -9.17
CA VAL A 96 3.42 5.90 -8.94
C VAL A 96 4.40 6.72 -8.12
N THR A 97 4.80 7.86 -8.66
CA THR A 97 5.76 8.77 -8.04
C THR A 97 5.10 9.59 -6.94
N ASP A 98 5.92 10.16 -6.05
CA ASP A 98 5.43 11.04 -4.99
C ASP A 98 4.79 12.32 -5.55
N ASP A 99 5.27 12.79 -6.71
CA ASP A 99 4.69 13.94 -7.40
C ASP A 99 3.29 13.64 -7.93
N GLU A 100 3.04 12.42 -8.40
CA GLU A 100 1.70 11.99 -8.84
C GLU A 100 0.74 11.86 -7.66
N VAL A 101 1.22 11.33 -6.53
CA VAL A 101 0.43 11.32 -5.29
C VAL A 101 0.10 12.74 -4.86
N ARG A 102 1.09 13.64 -4.83
CA ARG A 102 0.89 15.05 -4.46
C ARG A 102 -0.11 15.74 -5.40
N ALA A 103 0.06 15.58 -6.71
CA ALA A 103 -0.84 16.17 -7.70
C ALA A 103 -2.28 15.69 -7.53
N GLU A 104 -2.47 14.41 -7.22
CA GLU A 104 -3.81 13.87 -6.96
C GLU A 104 -4.41 14.39 -5.64
N ILE A 105 -3.61 14.52 -4.58
CA ILE A 105 -4.04 15.15 -3.32
C ILE A 105 -4.43 16.61 -3.58
N GLU A 106 -3.61 17.36 -4.31
CA GLU A 106 -3.91 18.73 -4.69
C GLU A 106 -5.22 18.80 -5.47
N ARG A 107 -5.44 17.90 -6.43
CA ARG A 107 -6.67 17.82 -7.22
C ARG A 107 -7.90 17.52 -6.35
N ILE A 108 -7.80 16.59 -5.40
CA ILE A 108 -8.92 16.19 -4.52
C ILE A 108 -9.30 17.31 -3.55
N PHE A 109 -8.31 18.01 -2.99
CA PHE A 109 -8.52 18.99 -1.93
C PHE A 109 -8.43 20.45 -2.42
N SER A 110 -8.52 20.67 -3.72
CA SER A 110 -8.65 22.00 -4.29
C SER A 110 -10.09 22.50 -4.26
N LEU A 111 -10.28 23.75 -3.84
CA LEU A 111 -11.52 24.50 -4.05
C LEU A 111 -11.26 25.60 -5.07
N ASN A 112 -12.05 25.64 -6.14
CA ASN A 112 -11.91 26.61 -7.23
C ASN A 112 -10.50 26.64 -7.85
N GLY A 113 -9.85 25.46 -7.96
CA GLY A 113 -8.52 25.32 -8.55
C GLY A 113 -7.34 25.65 -7.62
N THR A 114 -7.60 26.02 -6.36
CA THR A 114 -6.57 26.28 -5.35
C THR A 114 -6.65 25.26 -4.22
N PHE A 115 -5.51 24.66 -3.87
CA PHE A 115 -5.43 23.71 -2.77
C PHE A 115 -5.89 24.33 -1.45
N ASN A 116 -6.80 23.65 -0.75
CA ASN A 116 -7.32 24.08 0.53
C ASN A 116 -6.73 23.24 1.67
N GLN A 117 -5.68 23.79 2.30
CA GLN A 117 -5.00 23.16 3.43
C GLN A 117 -5.96 22.84 4.59
N HIS A 118 -6.89 23.75 4.92
CA HIS A 118 -7.82 23.54 6.03
C HIS A 118 -8.77 22.37 5.78
N LEU A 119 -9.25 22.23 4.53
CA LEU A 119 -10.06 21.10 4.10
C LEU A 119 -9.27 19.79 4.21
N TYR A 120 -8.03 19.77 3.71
CA TYR A 120 -7.14 18.62 3.81
C TYR A 120 -6.92 18.21 5.27
N ASP A 121 -6.53 19.14 6.14
CA ASP A 121 -6.24 18.86 7.55
C ASP A 121 -7.47 18.36 8.31
N THR A 122 -8.63 18.97 8.07
CA THR A 122 -9.90 18.57 8.68
C THR A 122 -10.31 17.17 8.23
N TRP A 123 -10.14 16.87 6.94
CA TRP A 123 -10.43 15.57 6.39
C TRP A 123 -9.46 14.51 6.93
N MET A 124 -8.17 14.82 7.00
CA MET A 124 -7.13 13.91 7.50
C MET A 124 -7.32 13.58 8.98
N LYS A 125 -7.67 14.58 9.79
CA LYS A 125 -7.97 14.41 11.22
C LYS A 125 -9.19 13.51 11.43
N THR A 126 -10.26 13.76 10.67
CA THR A 126 -11.53 13.02 10.79
C THR A 126 -11.39 11.58 10.31
N ASN A 127 -10.67 11.36 9.21
CA ASN A 127 -10.74 10.10 8.47
C ASN A 127 -9.51 9.22 8.63
N PHE A 128 -8.34 9.78 8.92
CA PHE A 128 -7.08 9.04 9.02
C PHE A 128 -6.33 9.30 10.33
N GLN A 129 -6.98 9.90 11.32
CA GLN A 129 -6.39 10.20 12.63
C GLN A 129 -5.06 10.98 12.51
N SER A 130 -4.97 11.89 11.54
CA SER A 130 -3.76 12.66 11.27
C SER A 130 -2.54 11.78 10.91
N LYS A 131 -2.75 10.71 10.15
CA LYS A 131 -1.69 9.85 9.56
C LYS A 131 -1.63 9.98 8.03
N PRO A 132 -1.01 11.06 7.49
CA PRO A 132 -0.92 11.31 6.04
C PRO A 132 -0.36 10.14 5.25
N ARG A 133 0.68 9.48 5.78
CA ARG A 133 1.34 8.34 5.13
C ARG A 133 0.36 7.22 4.80
N GLU A 134 -0.58 6.91 5.69
CA GLU A 134 -1.54 5.83 5.46
C GLU A 134 -2.51 6.18 4.33
N PHE A 135 -2.96 7.43 4.26
CA PHE A 135 -3.77 7.91 3.15
C PHE A 135 -2.99 7.90 1.83
N GLU A 136 -1.77 8.44 1.82
CA GLU A 136 -0.89 8.49 0.64
C GLU A 136 -0.61 7.09 0.09
N GLU A 137 -0.33 6.11 0.95
CA GLU A 137 -0.09 4.73 0.51
C GLU A 137 -1.35 4.06 -0.05
N ALA A 138 -2.55 4.37 0.46
CA ALA A 138 -3.80 3.87 -0.12
C ALA A 138 -4.08 4.53 -1.48
N LEU A 139 -3.90 5.85 -1.56
CA LEU A 139 -4.04 6.61 -2.80
C LEU A 139 -3.05 6.13 -3.87
N ARG A 140 -1.80 5.84 -3.48
CA ARG A 140 -0.78 5.29 -4.39
C ARG A 140 -1.21 3.96 -5.01
N LYS A 141 -1.78 3.04 -4.22
CA LYS A 141 -2.32 1.76 -4.72
C LYS A 141 -3.48 1.97 -5.70
N HIS A 142 -4.37 2.92 -5.37
CA HIS A 142 -5.47 3.30 -6.26
C HIS A 142 -4.95 3.85 -7.59
N LEU A 143 -4.02 4.81 -7.55
CA LEU A 143 -3.41 5.41 -8.74
C LEU A 143 -2.68 4.37 -9.60
N ALA A 144 -1.95 3.44 -9.00
CA ALA A 144 -1.27 2.36 -9.72
C ALA A 144 -2.28 1.46 -10.46
N SER A 145 -3.40 1.14 -9.79
CA SER A 145 -4.50 0.37 -10.37
C SER A 145 -5.15 1.11 -11.55
N GLN A 146 -5.34 2.43 -11.44
CA GLN A 146 -5.89 3.27 -12.50
C GLN A 146 -4.95 3.39 -13.70
N LYS A 147 -3.64 3.55 -13.46
CA LYS A 147 -2.64 3.53 -14.54
C LYS A 147 -2.66 2.23 -15.31
N LEU A 148 -2.64 1.10 -14.60
CA LEU A 148 -2.69 -0.23 -15.21
C LEU A 148 -3.97 -0.41 -16.03
N ARG A 149 -5.12 0.01 -15.49
CA ARG A 149 -6.38 0.03 -16.24
C ARG A 149 -6.27 0.86 -17.52
N ASN A 150 -5.75 2.07 -17.43
CA ASN A 150 -5.63 2.97 -18.58
C ASN A 150 -4.71 2.40 -19.66
N GLN A 151 -3.61 1.75 -19.27
CA GLN A 151 -2.72 1.05 -20.19
C GLN A 151 -3.44 -0.09 -20.92
N TYR A 152 -4.25 -0.90 -20.22
CA TYR A 152 -5.01 -1.97 -20.86
C TYR A 152 -6.13 -1.47 -21.79
N LEU A 153 -6.62 -0.26 -21.57
CA LEU A 153 -7.69 0.35 -22.36
C LEU A 153 -7.18 1.33 -23.43
N GLU A 154 -5.86 1.45 -23.57
CA GLU A 154 -5.25 2.26 -24.61
C GLU A 154 -5.66 1.72 -26.00
N GLY A 155 -6.19 2.58 -26.85
CA GLY A 155 -6.69 2.20 -28.18
C GLY A 155 -8.02 1.42 -28.19
N VAL A 156 -8.63 1.12 -27.04
CA VAL A 156 -9.94 0.46 -26.96
C VAL A 156 -11.06 1.48 -27.18
N PRO A 157 -12.00 1.26 -28.13
CA PRO A 157 -13.17 2.10 -28.35
C PRO A 157 -14.06 2.21 -27.11
N ASP A 158 -14.64 3.39 -26.86
CA ASP A 158 -15.37 3.68 -25.61
C ASP A 158 -16.51 2.69 -25.35
N GLU A 159 -17.22 2.27 -26.40
CA GLU A 159 -18.31 1.29 -26.34
C GLU A 159 -17.85 -0.10 -25.88
N ALA A 160 -16.59 -0.47 -26.12
CA ALA A 160 -16.02 -1.77 -25.75
C ALA A 160 -15.24 -1.74 -24.43
N ARG A 161 -14.91 -0.54 -23.90
CA ARG A 161 -14.03 -0.39 -22.73
C ARG A 161 -14.50 -1.16 -21.50
N ASN A 162 -15.80 -1.13 -21.22
CA ASN A 162 -16.35 -1.80 -20.03
C ASN A 162 -16.23 -3.32 -20.12
N GLU A 163 -16.56 -3.91 -21.28
CA GLU A 163 -16.47 -5.34 -21.50
C GLU A 163 -15.01 -5.82 -21.46
N VAL A 164 -14.12 -5.12 -22.17
CA VAL A 164 -12.68 -5.45 -22.19
C VAL A 164 -12.09 -5.36 -20.79
N TRP A 165 -12.41 -4.30 -20.04
CA TRP A 165 -11.94 -4.14 -18.67
C TRP A 165 -12.48 -5.23 -17.75
N PHE A 166 -13.78 -5.53 -17.83
CA PHE A 166 -14.42 -6.56 -17.01
C PHE A 166 -13.79 -7.94 -17.24
N LYS A 167 -13.57 -8.30 -18.51
CA LYS A 167 -12.87 -9.54 -18.86
C LYS A 167 -11.45 -9.56 -18.32
N LYS A 168 -10.71 -8.45 -18.46
CA LYS A 168 -9.33 -8.38 -18.02
C LYS A 168 -9.20 -8.48 -16.50
N ILE A 169 -10.06 -7.79 -15.76
CA ILE A 169 -10.00 -7.86 -14.30
C ILE A 169 -10.39 -9.24 -13.78
N ALA A 170 -11.39 -9.89 -14.39
CA ALA A 170 -11.77 -11.26 -14.05
C ALA A 170 -10.59 -12.23 -14.27
N GLU A 171 -9.88 -12.11 -15.40
CA GLU A 171 -8.66 -12.87 -15.70
C GLU A 171 -7.58 -12.66 -14.63
N LEU A 172 -7.29 -11.40 -14.28
CA LEU A 172 -6.27 -11.06 -13.29
C LEU A 172 -6.62 -11.59 -11.89
N ILE A 173 -7.87 -11.45 -11.46
CA ILE A 173 -8.32 -11.96 -10.16
C ILE A 173 -8.21 -13.49 -10.11
N ASN A 174 -8.65 -14.18 -11.16
CA ASN A 174 -8.58 -15.63 -11.23
C ASN A 174 -7.13 -16.14 -11.17
N ASN A 175 -6.22 -15.50 -11.90
CA ASN A 175 -4.80 -15.84 -11.90
C ASN A 175 -4.08 -15.46 -10.61
N ALA A 176 -4.64 -14.51 -9.86
CA ALA A 176 -4.04 -14.04 -8.63
C ALA A 176 -4.30 -14.96 -7.43
N HIS A 177 -5.16 -15.99 -7.55
CA HIS A 177 -5.44 -16.95 -6.46
C HIS A 177 -5.67 -16.25 -5.11
N VAL A 178 -6.63 -15.33 -5.06
CA VAL A 178 -6.91 -14.54 -3.86
C VAL A 178 -7.43 -15.46 -2.76
N GLU A 179 -6.75 -15.46 -1.63
CA GLU A 179 -7.19 -16.11 -0.40
C GLU A 179 -7.62 -15.04 0.59
N ASP A 180 -8.89 -15.02 0.98
CA ASP A 180 -9.44 -14.01 1.90
C ASP A 180 -9.62 -14.62 3.30
N TYR A 181 -8.77 -14.22 4.25
CA TYR A 181 -8.87 -14.60 5.66
C TYR A 181 -9.61 -13.55 6.49
N SER A 182 -9.94 -12.40 5.91
CA SER A 182 -10.58 -11.27 6.58
C SER A 182 -12.05 -11.53 6.92
N THR A 183 -12.60 -12.66 6.46
CA THR A 183 -13.94 -13.17 6.73
C THR A 183 -13.93 -14.34 7.72
N ALA A 184 -12.76 -14.90 8.04
CA ALA A 184 -12.63 -16.02 8.97
C ALA A 184 -12.81 -15.53 10.42
N PRO A 185 -13.52 -16.29 11.28
CA PRO A 185 -13.60 -15.98 12.70
C PRO A 185 -12.19 -15.98 13.32
N ALA A 186 -11.94 -15.01 14.20
CA ALA A 186 -10.61 -14.63 14.74
C ALA A 186 -9.79 -15.80 15.34
N ASP A 187 -10.41 -16.94 15.61
CA ASP A 187 -9.81 -18.09 16.29
C ASP A 187 -9.02 -19.03 15.35
N THR A 188 -8.95 -18.77 14.05
CA THR A 188 -8.25 -19.64 13.08
C THR A 188 -6.88 -19.12 12.62
N GLN A 189 -6.44 -17.95 13.08
CA GLN A 189 -5.15 -17.36 12.64
C GLN A 189 -3.93 -17.83 13.45
N SER A 190 -4.05 -18.87 14.27
CA SER A 190 -2.93 -19.46 15.01
C SER A 190 -2.81 -20.96 14.72
N SER A 191 -2.04 -21.32 13.70
CA SER A 191 -1.43 -22.65 13.54
C SER A 191 -0.20 -22.53 12.65
#